data_AF-A0A5C8UAA7-F1
#
_entry.id   AF-A0A5C8UAA7-F1
#
_cell.length_a   1.000
_cell.length_b   1.000
_cell.length_c   1.000
_cell.angle_alpha   90.00
_cell.angle_beta   90.00
_cell.angle_gamma   90.00
#
_symmetry.space_group_name_H-M   'P 1'
#
loop_
_entity.id
_entity.type
_entity.pdbx_description
1 polymer ?
#
loop_
_entity_poly.entity_id
_entity_poly.type
_entity_poly.pdbx_seq_one_letter_code
_entity_poly.pdbx_strand_id
1 'polypeptide(L)'
;MAKAEPYIPKPVQFGRRQDGLVFIDIETADGQHCSTIWPGTLREAQSFAQAVGAIALMIEAIATARADVRDQDTDTFIARSSAEKLDQALAAVGARP
;
A
#
# COMPACT_ATOMS: atom_id res chain seq x y z
N MET A 1 -26.80 -7.55 -4.00
CA MET A 1 -26.07 -6.69 -3.04
C MET A 1 -24.75 -6.33 -3.69
N ALA A 2 -24.50 -5.04 -3.99
CA ALA A 2 -23.22 -4.62 -4.54
C ALA A 2 -22.12 -4.92 -3.52
N LYS A 3 -21.07 -5.62 -3.94
CA LYS A 3 -19.91 -5.91 -3.11
C LYS A 3 -19.26 -4.56 -2.77
N ALA A 4 -19.15 -4.21 -1.49
CA ALA A 4 -18.47 -2.99 -1.09
C ALA A 4 -17.04 -3.06 -1.64
N GLU A 5 -16.68 -2.12 -2.51
CA GLU A 5 -15.31 -2.01 -2.98
C GLU A 5 -14.42 -1.71 -1.76
N PRO A 6 -13.30 -2.42 -1.59
CA PRO A 6 -12.42 -2.18 -0.46
C PRO A 6 -11.89 -0.75 -0.55
N TYR A 7 -12.11 0.03 0.51
CA TYR A 7 -11.52 1.36 0.62
C TYR A 7 -9.99 1.22 0.60
N ILE A 8 -9.37 1.88 -0.37
CA ILE A 8 -7.93 1.97 -0.48
C ILE A 8 -7.50 3.21 0.31
N PRO A 9 -6.71 3.05 1.39
CA PRO A 9 -6.20 4.18 2.15
C PRO A 9 -5.44 5.15 1.24
N LYS A 10 -5.77 6.43 1.38
CA LYS A 10 -5.08 7.53 0.71
C LYS A 10 -3.71 7.81 1.36
N PRO A 11 -2.86 8.68 0.76
CA PRO A 11 -1.48 8.84 1.19
C PRO A 11 -1.37 9.14 2.69
N VAL A 12 -0.66 8.28 3.39
CA VAL A 12 -0.39 8.44 4.82
C VAL A 12 0.73 9.44 5.00
N GLN A 13 0.49 10.47 5.81
CA GLN A 13 1.54 11.39 6.22
C GLN A 13 2.11 10.98 7.57
N PHE A 14 3.37 11.27 7.80
CA PHE A 14 4.02 11.04 9.09
C PHE A 14 5.04 12.15 9.35
N GLY A 15 5.39 12.35 10.61
CA GLY A 15 6.40 13.34 10.95
C GLY A 15 6.64 13.47 12.44
N ARG A 16 7.41 14.50 12.81
CA ARG A 16 7.57 14.95 14.19
C ARG A 16 6.81 16.24 14.41
N ARG A 17 6.10 16.30 15.53
CA ARG A 17 5.49 17.53 16.04
C ARG A 17 6.52 18.38 16.77
N GLN A 18 6.13 19.60 17.12
CA GLN A 18 6.97 20.54 17.87
C GLN A 18 7.31 20.06 19.29
N ASP A 19 6.45 19.23 19.89
CA ASP A 19 6.67 18.58 21.20
C ASP A 19 7.60 17.35 21.11
N GLY A 20 8.12 17.03 19.92
CA GLY A 20 9.00 15.89 19.67
C GLY A 20 8.28 14.56 19.48
N LEU A 21 6.95 14.51 19.64
CA LEU A 21 6.17 13.30 19.42
C LEU A 21 6.04 12.99 17.92
N VAL A 22 6.08 11.69 17.60
CA VAL A 22 5.87 11.21 16.24
C VAL A 22 4.37 11.11 15.98
N PHE A 23 3.92 11.49 14.79
CA PHE A 23 2.53 11.36 14.39
C PHE A 23 2.40 10.60 13.07
N ILE A 24 1.23 10.03 12.86
CA ILE A 24 0.77 9.48 11.59
C ILE A 24 -0.62 10.05 11.31
N ASP A 25 -0.83 10.49 10.08
CA ASP A 25 -2.11 11.00 9.58
C ASP A 25 -2.60 10.11 8.45
N ILE A 26 -3.82 9.61 8.59
CA ILE A 26 -4.48 8.73 7.63
C ILE A 26 -5.77 9.42 7.20
N GLU A 27 -5.93 9.63 5.90
CA GLU A 27 -7.22 10.03 5.35
C GLU A 27 -8.16 8.82 5.30
N THR A 28 -9.42 9.02 5.69
CA THR A 28 -10.48 8.01 5.74
C THR A 28 -11.30 8.00 4.45
N ALA A 29 -12.22 7.02 4.34
CA ALA A 29 -13.09 6.86 3.17
C ALA A 29 -14.00 8.06 2.88
N ASP A 30 -14.38 8.78 3.92
CA ASP A 30 -15.18 10.00 3.88
C ASP A 30 -14.34 11.27 3.73
N GLY A 31 -13.02 11.16 3.53
CA GLY A 31 -12.11 12.28 3.33
C GLY A 31 -11.74 13.02 4.61
N GLN A 32 -12.02 12.43 5.79
CA GLN A 32 -11.56 12.98 7.06
C GLN A 32 -10.12 12.58 7.33
N HIS A 33 -9.39 13.42 8.05
CA HIS A 33 -8.01 13.13 8.46
C HIS A 33 -8.00 12.65 9.91
N CYS A 34 -7.53 11.42 10.13
CA CYS A 34 -7.32 10.87 11.45
C CYS A 34 -5.83 10.91 11.78
N SER A 35 -5.45 11.85 12.64
CA SER A 35 -4.08 11.97 13.14
C SER A 35 -3.94 11.29 14.50
N THR A 36 -2.95 10.43 14.65
CA THR A 36 -2.64 9.72 15.89
C THR A 36 -1.19 9.91 16.30
N ILE A 37 -0.94 9.92 17.60
CA ILE A 37 0.42 9.92 18.15
C ILE A 37 0.96 8.50 18.03
N TRP A 38 2.05 8.38 17.28
CA TRP A 38 2.71 7.10 17.07
C TRP A 38 3.58 6.74 18.28
N PRO A 39 3.42 5.55 18.86
CA PRO A 39 4.18 5.14 20.03
C PRO A 39 5.64 4.77 19.73
N GLY A 40 5.97 4.52 18.45
CA GLY A 40 7.30 4.11 18.02
C GLY A 40 8.19 5.26 17.51
N THR A 41 9.27 4.87 16.86
CA THR A 41 10.24 5.79 16.25
C THR A 41 9.71 6.41 14.95
N LEU A 42 10.32 7.52 14.55
CA LEU A 42 10.01 8.18 13.26
C LEU A 42 10.25 7.23 12.06
N ARG A 43 11.26 6.35 12.16
CA ARG A 43 11.59 5.37 11.12
C ARG A 43 10.51 4.29 10.99
N GLU A 44 9.95 3.83 12.11
CA GLU A 44 8.84 2.89 12.10
C GLU A 44 7.58 3.53 11.54
N ALA A 45 7.29 4.79 11.90
CA ALA A 45 6.19 5.56 11.33
C ALA A 45 6.34 5.75 9.80
N GLN A 46 7.56 6.04 9.33
CA GLN A 46 7.88 6.09 7.90
C GLN A 46 7.60 4.75 7.21
N SER A 47 8.07 3.65 7.81
CA SER A 47 7.89 2.31 7.23
C SER A 47 6.41 1.93 7.17
N PHE A 48 5.64 2.28 8.20
CA PHE A 48 4.19 2.12 8.22
C PHE A 48 3.51 2.95 7.12
N ALA A 49 3.83 4.24 7.03
CA ALA A 49 3.24 5.12 6.02
C ALA A 49 3.54 4.65 4.59
N GLN A 50 4.78 4.20 4.35
CA GLN A 50 5.19 3.59 3.09
C GLN A 50 4.38 2.32 2.78
N ALA A 51 4.26 1.41 3.74
CA ALA A 51 3.52 0.17 3.56
C ALA A 51 2.03 0.43 3.26
N VAL A 52 1.39 1.35 3.99
CA VAL A 52 -0.02 1.72 3.76
C VAL A 52 -0.20 2.39 2.39
N GLY A 53 0.69 3.31 2.02
CA GLY A 53 0.66 3.95 0.70
C GLY A 53 0.85 2.98 -0.47
N ALA A 54 1.54 1.86 -0.24
CA ALA A 54 1.75 0.83 -1.26
C ALA A 54 0.57 -0.14 -1.43
N ILE A 55 -0.42 -0.16 -0.53
CA ILE A 55 -1.57 -1.10 -0.57
C ILE A 55 -2.30 -1.00 -1.91
N ALA A 56 -2.54 0.22 -2.40
CA ALA A 56 -3.21 0.46 -3.68
C ALA A 56 -2.51 -0.25 -4.84
N LEU A 57 -1.19 -0.06 -4.93
CA LEU A 57 -0.33 -0.61 -5.97
C LEU A 57 -0.27 -2.14 -5.87
N MET A 58 -0.21 -2.68 -4.66
CA MET A 58 -0.21 -4.13 -4.43
C MET A 58 -1.54 -4.78 -4.87
N ILE A 59 -2.68 -4.16 -4.55
CA ILE A 59 -3.99 -4.65 -4.99
C ILE A 59 -4.07 -4.65 -6.51
N GLU A 60 -3.65 -3.56 -7.17
CA GLU A 60 -3.66 -3.46 -8.64
C GLU A 60 -2.73 -4.50 -9.29
N ALA A 61 -1.52 -4.66 -8.76
CA ALA A 61 -0.54 -5.59 -9.30
C ALA A 61 -1.02 -7.05 -9.18
N ILE A 62 -1.57 -7.44 -8.02
CA ILE A 62 -2.14 -8.78 -7.81
C ILE A 62 -3.34 -9.03 -8.72
N ALA A 63 -4.24 -8.04 -8.87
CA ALA A 63 -5.39 -8.15 -9.75
C ALA A 63 -4.97 -8.33 -11.22
N THR A 64 -3.96 -7.55 -11.65
CA THR A 64 -3.41 -7.67 -13.01
C THR A 64 -2.77 -9.04 -13.23
N ALA A 65 -1.92 -9.50 -12.31
CA ALA A 65 -1.28 -10.80 -12.39
C ALA A 65 -2.32 -11.95 -12.43
N ARG A 66 -3.37 -11.86 -11.62
CA ARG A 66 -4.44 -12.87 -11.60
C ARG A 66 -5.23 -12.92 -12.92
N ALA A 67 -5.44 -11.78 -13.57
CA ALA A 67 -6.15 -11.72 -14.85
C ALA A 67 -5.31 -12.30 -16.01
N ASP A 68 -3.99 -12.30 -15.84
CA ASP A 68 -3.02 -12.70 -16.86
C ASP A 68 -2.72 -14.21 -16.81
N VAL A 69 -2.78 -14.80 -15.62
CA VAL A 69 -2.64 -16.25 -15.43
C VAL A 69 -3.86 -16.97 -15.99
N ARG A 70 -3.65 -17.82 -17.01
CA ARG A 70 -4.71 -18.62 -17.65
C ARG A 70 -5.13 -19.81 -16.80
N ASP A 71 -4.17 -20.47 -16.15
CA ASP A 71 -4.38 -21.60 -15.25
C ASP A 71 -3.29 -21.59 -14.17
N GLN A 72 -3.69 -21.45 -12.91
CA GLN A 72 -2.76 -21.35 -11.78
C GLN A 72 -2.00 -22.66 -11.52
N ASP A 73 -2.52 -23.80 -12.00
CA ASP A 73 -1.95 -25.13 -11.76
C ASP A 73 -1.08 -25.61 -12.92
N THR A 74 -1.27 -25.08 -14.14
CA THR A 74 -0.57 -25.57 -15.35
C THR A 74 0.12 -24.51 -16.20
N ASP A 75 -0.20 -23.21 -16.03
CA ASP A 75 0.37 -22.10 -16.81
C ASP A 75 0.63 -20.88 -15.91
N THR A 76 1.76 -20.91 -15.21
CA THR A 76 2.20 -19.81 -14.33
C THR A 76 2.85 -18.66 -15.11
N PHE A 77 2.73 -18.62 -16.43
CA PHE A 77 3.28 -17.53 -17.21
C PHE A 77 2.51 -16.23 -16.92
N ILE A 78 3.26 -15.16 -16.66
CA ILE A 78 2.72 -13.80 -16.57
C ILE A 78 3.37 -12.97 -17.67
N ALA A 79 2.58 -12.13 -18.32
CA ALA A 79 3.07 -11.14 -19.26
C ALA A 79 4.00 -10.15 -18.54
N ARG A 80 4.98 -9.68 -19.28
CA ARG A 80 5.99 -8.72 -18.79
C ARG A 80 5.37 -7.48 -18.14
N SER A 81 4.30 -6.95 -18.72
CA SER A 81 3.59 -5.78 -18.16
C SER A 81 3.00 -6.04 -16.78
N SER A 82 2.57 -7.27 -16.50
CA SER A 82 2.04 -7.67 -15.19
C SER A 82 3.17 -7.83 -14.18
N ALA A 83 4.31 -8.39 -14.61
CA ALA A 83 5.52 -8.48 -13.78
C ALA A 83 6.07 -7.09 -13.41
N GLU A 84 6.11 -6.14 -14.35
CA GLU A 84 6.57 -4.77 -14.10
C GLU A 84 5.70 -4.04 -13.06
N LYS A 85 4.38 -4.30 -13.04
CA LYS A 85 3.50 -3.77 -11.98
C LYS A 85 3.77 -4.39 -10.61
N LEU A 86 4.06 -5.69 -10.56
CA LEU A 86 4.45 -6.35 -9.31
C LEU A 86 5.77 -5.77 -8.77
N ASP A 87 6.76 -5.56 -9.63
CA ASP A 87 8.04 -4.94 -9.24
C ASP A 87 7.83 -3.51 -8.72
N GLN A 88 6.99 -2.71 -9.38
CA GLN A 88 6.63 -1.36 -8.91
C GLN A 88 5.95 -1.40 -7.55
N ALA A 89 5.02 -2.34 -7.34
CA ALA A 89 4.32 -2.48 -6.08
C ALA A 89 5.27 -2.93 -4.94
N LEU A 90 6.17 -3.89 -5.21
CA LEU A 90 7.20 -4.35 -4.26
C LEU A 90 8.17 -3.22 -3.89
N ALA A 91 8.64 -2.47 -4.88
CA ALA A 91 9.50 -1.32 -4.66
C ALA A 91 8.80 -0.25 -3.80
N ALA A 92 7.49 -0.05 -3.98
CA ALA A 92 6.70 0.88 -3.18
C ALA A 92 6.66 0.48 -1.70
N VAL A 93 6.62 -0.82 -1.37
CA VAL A 93 6.70 -1.30 0.04
C VAL A 93 8.12 -1.25 0.61
N GLY A 94 9.12 -0.89 -0.20
CA GLY A 94 10.52 -0.85 0.21
C GLY A 94 11.24 -2.20 0.10
N ALA A 95 10.61 -3.20 -0.51
CA ALA A 95 11.31 -4.42 -0.90
C ALA A 95 12.25 -4.07 -2.07
N ARG A 96 13.54 -4.37 -1.90
CA ARG A 96 14.49 -4.36 -3.01
C ARG A 96 14.68 -5.81 -3.48
N PRO A 97 14.80 -6.05 -4.80
CA PRO A 97 15.20 -7.36 -5.32
C PRO A 97 16.60 -7.75 -4.81
#